data_AF-A0A950JA32-F1
#
_entry.id   AF-A0A950JA32-F1
#
_cell.length_a   1.000
_cell.length_b   1.000
_cell.length_c   1.000
_cell.angle_alpha   90.00
_cell.angle_beta   90.00
_cell.angle_gamma   90.00
#
_symmetry.space_group_name_H-M   'P 1'
#
loop_
_entity.id
_entity.type
_entity.pdbx_description
1 polymer ?
#
loop_
_entity_poly.entity_id
_entity_poly.type
_entity_poly.pdbx_seq_one_letter_code
_entity_poly.pdbx_strand_id
1 'polypeptide(L)'
;MRWGINLRGDLARLGDDALAAQFDRMCEYRSSRFGTAPEVGSLRGFFRYGVAWPFGRGPVHARWAYRFWISYYWIFRGPVGTQYLVECEIKDLHDEIERRAKRQRRA
;
A
#
# COMPACT_ATOMS: atom_id res chain seq x y z
N MET A 1 2.46 -5.54 14.68
CA MET A 1 3.92 -5.77 14.54
C MET A 1 4.25 -5.79 13.05
N ARG A 2 5.19 -4.94 12.60
CA ARG A 2 5.57 -4.80 11.18
C ARG A 2 6.40 -6.00 10.76
N TRP A 3 5.86 -6.87 9.91
CA TRP A 3 6.63 -7.93 9.28
C TRP A 3 7.05 -7.45 7.88
N GLY A 4 8.21 -6.79 7.79
CA GLY A 4 8.77 -6.41 6.49
C GLY A 4 9.80 -5.28 6.54
N ILE A 5 10.72 -5.30 5.57
CA ILE A 5 11.73 -4.26 5.37
C ILE A 5 11.08 -3.14 4.54
N ASN A 6 11.02 -1.93 5.10
CA ASN A 6 10.53 -0.76 4.37
C ASN A 6 11.71 -0.12 3.64
N LEU A 7 11.71 -0.23 2.31
CA LEU A 7 12.73 0.33 1.42
C LEU A 7 12.24 1.61 0.72
N ARG A 8 11.13 2.21 1.17
CA ARG A 8 10.64 3.49 0.67
C ARG A 8 11.41 4.67 1.26
N GLY A 9 12.69 4.74 0.92
CA GLY A 9 13.51 5.92 1.19
C GLY A 9 13.02 7.17 0.46
N ASP A 10 12.23 7.00 -0.60
CA ASP A 10 11.53 8.08 -1.30
C ASP A 10 10.50 8.78 -0.40
N LEU A 11 9.69 8.02 0.36
CA LEU A 11 8.73 8.60 1.32
C LEU A 11 9.41 9.27 2.52
N ALA A 12 10.56 8.73 2.95
CA ALA A 12 11.35 9.33 4.03
C ALA A 12 11.88 10.73 3.67
N ARG A 13 12.02 11.05 2.39
CA ARG A 13 12.51 12.36 1.90
C ARG A 13 11.41 13.40 1.72
N LEU A 14 10.14 13.01 1.72
CA LEU A 14 9.02 13.93 1.60
C LEU A 14 8.79 14.70 2.91
N GLY A 15 8.43 15.98 2.81
CA GLY A 15 7.93 16.76 3.95
C GLY A 15 6.57 16.26 4.42
N ASP A 16 6.17 16.59 5.66
CA ASP A 16 4.89 16.15 6.24
C ASP A 16 3.69 16.60 5.39
N ASP A 17 3.72 17.83 4.88
CA ASP A 17 2.66 18.39 4.02
C ASP A 17 2.56 17.63 2.69
N ALA A 18 3.69 17.28 2.09
CA ALA A 18 3.74 16.54 0.83
C ALA A 18 3.29 15.08 1.01
N LEU A 19 3.59 14.48 2.17
CA LEU A 19 3.11 13.14 2.55
C LEU A 19 1.59 13.11 2.71
N ALA A 20 1.02 14.10 3.41
CA ALA A 20 -0.42 14.23 3.58
C ALA A 20 -1.13 14.43 2.23
N ALA A 21 -0.64 15.37 1.41
CA ALA A 21 -1.19 15.60 0.08
C ALA A 21 -1.11 14.36 -0.83
N GLN A 22 -0.03 13.60 -0.74
CA GLN A 22 0.12 12.36 -1.51
C GLN A 22 -0.82 11.25 -1.00
N PHE A 23 -1.02 11.15 0.32
CA PHE A 23 -1.97 10.24 0.93
C PHE A 23 -3.40 10.53 0.46
N ASP A 24 -3.84 11.78 0.56
CA ASP A 24 -5.18 12.19 0.13
C ASP A 24 -5.40 11.93 -1.36
N ARG A 25 -4.42 12.28 -2.20
CA ARG A 25 -4.46 12.01 -3.64
C ARG A 25 -4.59 10.51 -3.94
N MET A 26 -3.89 9.66 -3.21
CA MET A 26 -3.97 8.21 -3.41
C MET A 26 -5.29 7.62 -2.91
N CYS A 27 -5.83 8.13 -1.80
CA CYS A 27 -7.17 7.78 -1.32
C CYS A 27 -8.25 8.17 -2.32
N GLU A 28 -8.18 9.38 -2.89
CA GLU A 28 -9.09 9.85 -3.92
C GLU A 28 -8.95 9.04 -5.22
N TYR A 29 -7.72 8.72 -5.63
CA TYR A 29 -7.46 7.85 -6.77
C TYR A 29 -8.04 6.44 -6.57
N ARG A 30 -7.91 5.88 -5.37
CA ARG A 30 -8.51 4.60 -5.02
C ARG A 30 -10.03 4.66 -5.12
N SER A 31 -10.64 5.67 -4.49
CA SER A 31 -12.10 5.83 -4.46
C SER A 31 -12.68 6.06 -5.86
N SER A 32 -12.04 6.89 -6.69
CA SER A 32 -12.49 7.17 -8.06
C SER A 32 -12.35 5.97 -9.01
N ARG A 33 -11.27 5.19 -8.87
CA ARG A 33 -10.96 4.11 -9.82
C ARG A 33 -11.46 2.74 -9.40
N PHE A 34 -11.58 2.49 -8.10
CA PHE A 34 -11.97 1.19 -7.55
C PHE A 34 -13.24 1.26 -6.70
N GLY A 35 -13.72 2.45 -6.32
CA GLY A 35 -15.03 2.63 -5.66
C GLY A 35 -15.21 1.73 -4.44
N THR A 36 -16.23 0.86 -4.50
CA THR A 36 -16.59 -0.11 -3.47
C THR A 36 -15.86 -1.47 -3.59
N ALA A 37 -14.83 -1.54 -4.44
CA ALA A 37 -14.03 -2.76 -4.57
C ALA A 37 -13.43 -3.14 -3.20
N PRO A 38 -13.54 -4.42 -2.80
CA PRO A 38 -13.04 -4.86 -1.51
C PRO A 38 -11.52 -4.73 -1.46
N GLU A 39 -11.00 -4.38 -0.29
CA GLU A 39 -9.57 -4.21 -0.06
C GLU A 39 -8.78 -5.48 -0.38
N VAL A 40 -7.66 -5.32 -1.06
CA VAL A 40 -6.69 -6.36 -1.29
C VAL A 40 -6.00 -6.72 0.04
N GLY A 41 -6.13 -7.99 0.41
CA GLY A 41 -5.74 -8.51 1.73
C GLY A 41 -6.84 -8.47 2.79
N SER A 42 -8.05 -8.01 2.46
CA SER A 42 -9.23 -8.24 3.31
C SER A 42 -9.80 -9.64 3.07
N LEU A 43 -10.49 -10.20 4.07
CA LEU A 43 -11.21 -11.48 3.95
C LEU A 43 -12.17 -11.48 2.74
N ARG A 44 -12.82 -10.34 2.49
CA ARG A 44 -13.72 -10.14 1.35
C ARG A 44 -12.97 -10.07 0.01
N GLY A 45 -11.75 -9.52 0.00
CA GLY A 45 -10.85 -9.54 -1.15
C GLY A 45 -10.25 -10.91 -1.42
N PHE A 46 -9.98 -11.71 -0.38
CA PHE A 46 -9.53 -13.10 -0.52
C PHE A 46 -10.59 -13.97 -1.20
N PHE A 47 -11.85 -13.90 -0.73
CA PHE A 47 -12.95 -14.62 -1.39
C PHE A 47 -13.21 -14.15 -2.83
N ARG A 48 -12.97 -12.87 -3.15
CA ARG A 48 -13.24 -12.31 -4.48
C ARG A 48 -12.09 -12.48 -5.49
N TYR A 49 -10.84 -12.45 -5.02
CA TYR A 49 -9.64 -12.42 -5.87
C TYR A 49 -8.76 -13.68 -5.74
N GLY A 50 -9.16 -14.67 -4.96
CA GLY A 50 -8.43 -15.93 -4.78
C GLY A 50 -7.37 -15.83 -3.67
N VAL A 51 -6.20 -16.45 -3.85
CA VAL A 51 -5.05 -16.40 -2.91
C VAL A 51 -4.44 -14.99 -2.86
N ALA A 52 -5.24 -14.01 -2.46
CA ALA A 52 -4.76 -12.72 -2.01
C ALA A 52 -3.84 -12.99 -0.82
N TRP A 53 -2.64 -12.43 -0.85
CA TRP A 53 -1.60 -12.70 0.13
C TRP A 53 -2.18 -12.67 1.56
N PRO A 54 -2.01 -13.71 2.39
CA PRO A 54 -2.63 -13.77 3.72
C PRO A 54 -2.18 -12.64 4.66
N PHE A 55 -1.12 -11.92 4.29
CA PHE A 55 -0.57 -10.79 5.04
C PHE A 55 -0.76 -9.43 4.36
N GLY A 56 -1.50 -9.37 3.24
CA GLY A 56 -1.87 -8.13 2.55
C GLY A 56 -0.72 -7.35 1.88
N ARG A 57 0.50 -7.39 2.40
CA ARG A 57 1.72 -6.79 1.83
C ARG A 57 2.83 -7.83 1.86
N GLY A 58 3.55 -7.98 0.76
CA GLY A 58 4.74 -8.85 0.73
C GLY A 58 5.81 -8.40 1.75
N PRO A 59 6.85 -9.22 2.00
CA PRO A 59 7.88 -8.97 3.02
C PRO A 59 8.77 -7.75 2.74
N VAL A 60 8.75 -7.22 1.51
CA VAL A 60 9.53 -6.05 1.09
C VAL A 60 8.57 -4.95 0.66
N HIS A 61 8.60 -3.82 1.36
CA HIS A 61 7.77 -2.66 1.02
C HIS A 61 8.55 -1.71 0.12
N ALA A 62 8.39 -1.89 -1.19
CA ALA A 62 8.97 -1.04 -2.22
C ALA A 62 8.10 -1.07 -3.49
N ARG A 63 7.98 0.06 -4.21
CA ARG A 63 7.23 0.11 -5.48
C ARG A 63 7.71 -0.93 -6.49
N TRP A 64 9.02 -1.12 -6.62
CA TRP A 64 9.58 -2.11 -7.53
C TRP A 64 9.28 -3.54 -7.09
N ALA A 65 9.31 -3.81 -5.78
CA ALA A 65 9.00 -5.13 -5.24
C ALA A 65 7.55 -5.49 -5.53
N TYR A 66 6.60 -4.58 -5.25
CA TYR A 66 5.19 -4.85 -5.56
C TYR A 66 4.94 -5.05 -7.05
N ARG A 67 5.61 -4.30 -7.93
CA ARG A 67 5.54 -4.51 -9.39
C ARG A 67 6.12 -5.87 -9.81
N PHE A 68 7.22 -6.29 -9.19
CA PHE A 68 7.81 -7.60 -9.43
C PHE A 68 6.85 -8.72 -9.03
N TRP A 69 6.24 -8.62 -7.85
CA TRP A 69 5.25 -9.59 -7.36
C TRP A 69 4.03 -9.69 -8.27
N ILE A 70 3.48 -8.56 -8.76
CA ILE A 70 2.38 -8.56 -9.74
C ILE A 70 2.78 -9.21 -11.06
N SER A 71 4.02 -8.97 -11.49
CA SER A 71 4.51 -9.54 -12.75
C SER A 71 4.78 -11.04 -12.63
N TYR A 72 5.20 -11.50 -11.45
CA TYR A 72 5.45 -12.90 -11.11
C TYR A 72 4.16 -13.70 -10.96
N TYR A 73 3.15 -13.13 -10.29
CA TYR A 73 1.85 -13.77 -10.14
C TYR A 73 0.86 -13.30 -11.20
N TRP A 74 0.68 -14.10 -12.24
CA TRP A 74 -0.22 -13.81 -13.36
C TRP A 74 -1.65 -13.44 -12.95
N ILE A 75 -2.15 -13.99 -11.82
CA ILE A 75 -3.49 -13.73 -11.25
C ILE A 75 -3.67 -12.25 -10.86
N PHE A 76 -2.58 -11.54 -10.57
CA PHE A 76 -2.62 -10.11 -10.25
C PHE A 76 -2.42 -9.21 -11.47
N ARG A 77 -2.28 -9.75 -12.70
CA ARG A 77 -2.20 -8.90 -13.90
C ARG A 77 -3.54 -8.20 -14.14
N GLY A 78 -3.48 -6.91 -14.49
CA GLY A 78 -4.64 -6.09 -14.82
C GLY A 78 -5.16 -5.20 -13.66
N PRO A 79 -6.49 -4.95 -13.57
CA PRO A 79 -7.04 -3.98 -12.62
C PRO A 79 -6.82 -4.40 -11.15
N VAL A 80 -6.76 -5.70 -10.86
CA VAL A 80 -6.52 -6.23 -9.50
C VAL A 80 -5.11 -5.91 -8.98
N GLY A 81 -4.08 -6.08 -9.81
CA GLY A 81 -2.71 -5.68 -9.43
C GLY A 81 -2.55 -4.19 -9.30
N THR A 82 -3.26 -3.41 -10.11
CA THR A 82 -3.26 -1.94 -9.99
C THR A 82 -3.89 -1.52 -8.66
N GLN A 83 -5.01 -2.15 -8.27
CA GLN A 83 -5.64 -1.94 -6.97
C GLN A 83 -4.69 -2.32 -5.83
N TYR A 84 -4.00 -3.46 -5.94
CA TYR A 84 -3.00 -3.91 -4.97
C TYR A 84 -1.87 -2.90 -4.78
N LEU A 85 -1.32 -2.33 -5.87
CA LEU A 85 -0.28 -1.30 -5.78
C LEU A 85 -0.76 -0.07 -5.03
N VAL A 86 -1.95 0.42 -5.39
CA VAL A 86 -2.53 1.62 -4.79
C VAL A 86 -2.78 1.41 -3.31
N GLU A 87 -3.31 0.26 -2.90
CA GLU A 87 -3.54 -0.03 -1.49
C GLU A 87 -2.23 -0.21 -0.72
N CYS A 88 -1.23 -0.88 -1.30
CA CYS A 88 0.09 -0.98 -0.69
C CYS A 88 0.72 0.40 -0.51
N GLU A 89 0.58 1.29 -1.49
CA GLU A 89 1.03 2.68 -1.45
C GLU A 89 0.33 3.51 -0.37
N ILE A 90 -1.01 3.48 -0.30
CA ILE A 90 -1.80 4.19 0.72
C ILE A 90 -1.37 3.75 2.11
N LYS A 91 -1.26 2.44 2.32
CA LYS A 91 -0.88 1.93 3.62
C LYS A 91 0.60 2.25 3.95
N ASP A 92 1.49 2.30 2.96
CA ASP A 92 2.90 2.71 3.16
C ASP A 92 3.01 4.18 3.57
N LEU A 93 2.19 5.05 2.96
CA LEU A 93 2.05 6.47 3.32
C LEU A 93 1.53 6.64 4.75
N HIS A 94 0.45 5.91 5.10
CA HIS A 94 -0.11 5.91 6.44
C HIS A 94 0.91 5.48 7.50
N ASP A 95 1.66 4.40 7.24
CA ASP A 95 2.69 3.91 8.17
C ASP A 95 3.83 4.91 8.37
N GLU A 96 4.15 5.72 7.35
CA GLU A 96 5.15 6.79 7.46
C GLU A 96 4.63 7.96 8.31
N ILE A 97 3.40 8.40 8.05
CA ILE A 97 2.73 9.44 8.84
C ILE A 97 2.64 9.01 10.31
N GLU A 98 2.20 7.78 10.58
CA GLU A 98 2.10 7.26 11.95
C GLU A 98 3.48 7.17 12.63
N ARG A 99 4.53 6.80 11.88
CA ARG A 99 5.90 6.77 12.41
C ARG A 99 6.38 8.16 12.80
N ARG A 100 6.10 9.19 11.99
CA ARG A 100 6.49 10.58 12.29
C ARG A 100 5.70 11.13 13.47
N ALA A 101 4.39 10.90 13.52
CA ALA A 101 3.56 11.26 14.68
C ALA A 101 4.05 10.60 15.97
N LYS A 102 4.45 9.33 15.93
CA LYS A 102 5.05 8.63 17.09
C LYS A 102 6.42 9.19 17.47
N ARG A 103 7.24 9.64 16.52
CA ARG A 103 8.51 10.31 16.81
C ARG A 103 8.29 11.65 17.49
N GLN A 104 7.36 12.47 16.97
CA GLN A 104 7.01 13.77 17.55
C GLN A 104 6.46 13.63 18.98
N ARG A 105 5.64 12.61 19.26
CA ARG A 105 5.14 12.34 20.62
C ARG A 105 6.20 11.84 21.61
N ARG A 106 7.37 11.42 21.12
CA ARG A 106 8.48 10.90 21.93
C ARG A 106 9.64 11.90 22.07
N ALA A 107 9.58 13.01 21.32
CA ALA A 107 10.50 14.14 21.43
C ALA A 107 9.94 15.14 22.46
#